data_AF-A0A7S2DV18-F1
#
_entry.id   AF-A0A7S2DV18-F1
#
_cell.length_a   1.000
_cell.length_b   1.000
_cell.length_c   1.000
_cell.angle_alpha   90.00
_cell.angle_beta   90.00
_cell.angle_gamma   90.00
#
_symmetry.space_group_name_H-M   'P 1'
#
loop_
_entity.id
_entity.type
_entity.pdbx_description
1 polymer ?
#
loop_
_entity_poly.entity_id
_entity_poly.type
_entity_poly.pdbx_seq_one_letter_code
_entity_poly.pdbx_strand_id
1 'polypeptide(L)'
;RLQGSVAGFSPMENNLPKKAIIPDPYTDETMLAVLESFVFSVCEDIAFDMHRAAKTGELTLEDLQKPAFPSLSLEWSDGAQINEASSRMSLSCAHCGQKVSVQRYAPHLDKCMGKGRAR
;
A
#
# COMPACT_ATOMS: atom_id res chain seq x y z
N ARG A 1 47.60 76.27 2.28
CA ARG A 1 47.61 74.87 2.76
C ARG A 1 46.17 74.38 2.70
N LEU A 2 45.80 73.68 1.63
CA LEU A 2 44.41 73.27 1.34
C LEU A 2 43.98 72.19 2.33
N GLN A 3 42.87 72.40 3.04
CA GLN A 3 42.24 71.39 3.88
C GLN A 3 41.42 70.45 2.99
N GLY A 4 41.83 69.17 2.95
CA GLY A 4 41.13 68.13 2.22
C GLY A 4 39.89 67.66 2.97
N SER A 5 38.76 67.67 2.27
CA SER A 5 37.49 67.06 2.68
C SER A 5 37.66 65.54 2.74
N VAL A 6 37.46 64.94 3.92
CA VAL A 6 37.33 63.48 4.05
C VAL A 6 35.86 63.12 3.81
N ALA A 7 35.55 62.77 2.57
CA ALA A 7 34.27 62.18 2.23
C ALA A 7 34.11 60.85 3.00
N GLY A 8 33.05 60.75 3.79
CA GLY A 8 32.72 59.55 4.56
C GLY A 8 32.50 58.35 3.63
N PHE A 9 33.28 57.30 3.83
CA PHE A 9 32.96 55.98 3.30
C PHE A 9 31.83 55.38 4.12
N SER A 10 30.61 55.39 3.60
CA SER A 10 29.54 54.52 4.11
C SER A 10 29.84 53.07 3.69
N PRO A 11 29.73 52.09 4.59
CA PRO A 11 29.80 50.68 4.19
C PRO A 11 28.60 50.37 3.31
N MET A 12 28.82 49.92 2.07
CA MET A 12 27.75 49.30 1.30
C MET A 12 27.42 47.96 1.96
N GLU A 13 26.28 47.91 2.64
CA GLU A 13 25.69 46.66 3.09
C GLU A 13 25.36 45.83 1.85
N ASN A 14 26.17 44.78 1.63
CA ASN A 14 25.94 43.77 0.61
C ASN A 14 24.61 43.05 0.89
N ASN A 15 23.51 43.62 0.41
CA ASN A 15 22.21 42.97 0.37
C ASN A 15 22.22 41.94 -0.77
N LEU A 16 22.89 40.81 -0.53
CA LEU A 16 22.70 39.63 -1.36
C LEU A 16 21.24 39.17 -1.14
N PRO A 17 20.42 39.03 -2.19
CA PRO A 17 19.04 38.60 -2.01
C PRO A 17 19.06 37.25 -1.29
N LYS A 18 18.36 37.17 -0.15
CA LYS A 18 18.17 35.91 0.59
C LYS A 18 17.78 34.85 -0.43
N LYS A 19 18.68 33.89 -0.67
CA LYS A 19 18.48 32.80 -1.62
C LYS A 19 17.10 32.23 -1.34
N ALA A 20 16.16 32.41 -2.28
CA ALA A 20 14.81 31.90 -2.11
C ALA A 20 14.94 30.40 -1.82
N ILE A 21 14.49 29.99 -0.64
CA ILE A 21 14.44 28.59 -0.27
C ILE A 21 13.30 28.04 -1.13
N ILE A 22 13.66 27.46 -2.28
CA ILE A 22 12.71 26.70 -3.08
C ILE A 22 12.37 25.48 -2.22
N PRO A 23 11.10 25.30 -1.80
CA PRO A 23 10.73 24.14 -1.01
C PRO A 23 11.06 22.88 -1.84
N ASP A 24 11.67 21.90 -1.17
CA ASP A 24 12.02 20.63 -1.81
C ASP A 24 10.73 20.01 -2.38
N PRO A 25 10.63 19.81 -3.71
CA PRO A 25 9.43 19.23 -4.31
C PRO A 25 9.27 17.73 -4.01
N TYR A 26 10.25 17.12 -3.34
CA TYR A 26 10.25 15.70 -2.95
C TYR A 26 10.06 15.54 -1.45
N THR A 27 8.94 16.04 -0.93
CA THR A 27 8.50 15.70 0.43
C THR A 27 7.77 14.35 0.42
N ASP A 28 7.80 13.62 1.54
CA ASP A 28 7.03 12.37 1.69
C ASP A 28 5.54 12.58 1.35
N GLU A 29 4.98 13.75 1.71
CA GLU A 29 3.60 14.12 1.40
C GLU A 29 3.35 14.22 -0.12
N THR A 30 4.25 14.88 -0.86
CA THR A 30 4.14 14.97 -2.33
C THR A 30 4.30 13.60 -3.00
N MET A 31 5.20 12.75 -2.50
CA MET A 31 5.41 11.40 -3.01
C MET A 31 4.18 10.51 -2.80
N LEU A 32 3.55 10.62 -1.63
CA LEU A 32 2.30 9.92 -1.32
C LEU A 32 1.15 10.39 -2.22
N ALA A 33 1.01 11.71 -2.44
CA ALA A 33 -0.02 12.25 -3.31
C ALA A 33 0.15 11.77 -4.77
N VAL A 34 1.39 11.70 -5.27
CA VAL A 34 1.69 11.16 -6.60
C VAL A 34 1.38 9.66 -6.67
N LEU A 35 1.75 8.89 -5.65
CA LEU A 35 1.47 7.46 -5.59
C LEU A 35 -0.05 7.20 -5.57
N GLU A 36 -0.79 7.95 -4.77
CA GLU A 36 -2.24 7.83 -4.67
C GLU A 36 -2.89 8.18 -6.02
N SER A 37 -2.50 9.30 -6.64
CA SER A 37 -2.98 9.67 -7.97
C SER A 37 -2.69 8.61 -9.03
N PHE A 38 -1.53 7.97 -8.97
CA PHE A 38 -1.16 6.89 -9.88
C PHE A 38 -1.97 5.62 -9.65
N VAL A 39 -2.20 5.24 -8.39
CA VAL A 39 -3.05 4.09 -8.06
C VAL A 39 -4.47 4.33 -8.55
N PHE A 40 -5.02 5.53 -8.33
CA PHE A 40 -6.36 5.87 -8.83
C PHE A 40 -6.44 5.81 -10.35
N SER A 41 -5.46 6.34 -11.09
CA SER A 41 -5.49 6.29 -12.55
C SER A 41 -5.48 4.86 -13.08
N VAL A 42 -4.66 3.99 -12.50
CA VAL A 42 -4.62 2.57 -12.89
C VAL A 42 -5.93 1.86 -12.56
N CYS A 43 -6.52 2.15 -11.40
CA CYS A 43 -7.82 1.60 -11.02
C CYS A 43 -8.95 2.05 -11.96
N GLU A 44 -8.92 3.32 -12.38
CA GLU A 44 -9.88 3.87 -13.35
C GLU A 44 -9.76 3.17 -14.70
N ASP A 45 -8.54 3.00 -15.22
CA ASP A 45 -8.30 2.31 -16.49
C ASP A 45 -8.87 0.88 -16.46
N ILE A 46 -8.59 0.13 -15.39
CA ILE A 46 -9.10 -1.23 -15.22
C ILE A 46 -10.63 -1.23 -15.12
N ALA A 47 -11.22 -0.30 -14.36
CA ALA A 47 -12.67 -0.22 -14.21
C ALA A 47 -13.36 0.09 -15.53
N PHE A 48 -12.80 0.98 -16.34
CA PHE A 48 -13.33 1.31 -17.67
C PHE A 48 -13.20 0.14 -18.64
N ASP A 49 -12.08 -0.58 -18.63
CA ASP A 49 -11.89 -1.77 -19.45
C ASP A 49 -12.88 -2.88 -19.08
N MET A 50 -13.07 -3.14 -17.78
CA MET A 50 -14.07 -4.10 -17.31
C MET A 50 -15.49 -3.70 -17.70
N HIS A 51 -15.85 -2.42 -17.56
CA HIS A 51 -17.15 -1.91 -17.98
C HIS A 51 -17.36 -2.07 -19.49
N ARG A 52 -16.35 -1.71 -20.30
CA ARG A 52 -16.36 -1.89 -21.76
C ARG A 52 -16.54 -3.36 -22.12
N ALA A 53 -15.76 -4.25 -21.53
CA ALA A 53 -15.81 -5.69 -21.80
C ALA A 53 -17.19 -6.27 -21.46
N ALA A 54 -17.76 -5.89 -20.31
CA ALA A 54 -19.10 -6.32 -19.93
C ALA A 54 -20.19 -5.78 -20.87
N LYS A 55 -20.07 -4.52 -21.32
CA LYS A 55 -21.05 -3.88 -22.21
C LYS A 55 -21.00 -4.38 -23.65
N THR A 56 -19.82 -4.79 -24.11
CA THR A 56 -19.60 -5.33 -25.47
C THR A 56 -19.83 -6.83 -25.56
N GLY A 57 -20.00 -7.52 -24.42
CA GLY A 57 -20.14 -8.96 -24.35
C GLY A 57 -18.83 -9.73 -24.52
N GLU A 58 -17.67 -9.04 -24.45
CA GLU A 58 -16.34 -9.67 -24.39
C GLU A 58 -16.11 -10.38 -23.05
N LEU A 59 -16.81 -9.98 -21.98
CA LEU A 59 -16.78 -10.61 -20.66
C LEU A 59 -18.18 -11.10 -20.29
N THR A 60 -18.37 -12.41 -20.15
CA THR A 60 -19.67 -12.99 -19.80
C THR A 60 -19.79 -13.36 -18.33
N LEU A 61 -21.01 -13.66 -17.88
CA LEU A 61 -21.27 -14.13 -16.52
C LEU A 61 -20.57 -15.46 -16.25
N GLU A 62 -20.51 -16.35 -17.26
CA GLU A 62 -19.83 -17.64 -17.14
C GLU A 62 -18.32 -17.47 -16.91
N ASP A 63 -17.69 -16.47 -17.55
CA ASP A 63 -16.27 -16.16 -17.36
C ASP A 63 -15.98 -15.66 -15.94
N LEU A 64 -16.88 -14.86 -15.36
CA LEU A 64 -16.76 -14.35 -13.99
C LEU A 64 -16.98 -15.45 -12.94
N GLN A 65 -17.83 -16.43 -13.25
CA GLN A 65 -18.10 -17.56 -12.37
C GLN A 65 -17.04 -18.65 -12.45
N LYS A 66 -16.20 -18.63 -13.49
CA LYS A 66 -15.09 -19.56 -13.63
C LYS A 66 -14.01 -19.19 -12.61
N PRO A 67 -13.74 -20.05 -11.61
CA PRO A 67 -12.72 -19.73 -10.63
C PRO A 67 -11.37 -19.69 -11.34
N ALA A 68 -10.66 -18.55 -11.24
CA ALA A 68 -9.33 -18.36 -11.82
C ALA A 68 -8.30 -19.38 -11.29
N PHE A 69 -8.61 -20.03 -10.16
CA PHE A 69 -7.81 -21.10 -9.57
C PHE A 69 -8.71 -22.27 -9.14
N PRO A 70 -8.43 -23.52 -9.54
CA PRO A 70 -9.08 -24.68 -8.96
C PRO A 70 -8.64 -24.82 -7.49
N SER A 71 -9.61 -24.77 -6.58
CA SER A 71 -9.50 -24.90 -5.11
C SER A 71 -8.86 -23.75 -4.33
N LEU A 72 -9.63 -22.70 -4.11
CA LEU A 72 -9.83 -22.14 -2.77
C LEU A 72 -11.27 -21.64 -2.75
N SER A 73 -12.21 -22.55 -2.52
CA SER A 73 -13.59 -22.22 -2.18
C SER A 73 -13.59 -21.58 -0.79
N LEU A 74 -13.11 -20.34 -0.71
CA LEU A 74 -13.38 -19.45 0.40
C LEU A 74 -14.82 -18.98 0.21
N GLU A 75 -15.76 -19.86 0.55
CA GLU A 75 -17.13 -19.44 0.80
C GLU A 75 -17.05 -18.51 2.02
N TRP A 76 -17.16 -17.20 1.77
CA TRP A 76 -17.41 -16.22 2.79
C TRP A 76 -18.86 -16.37 3.23
N SER A 77 -19.16 -17.49 3.89
CA SER A 77 -20.41 -17.67 4.62
C SER A 77 -20.18 -17.15 6.02
N ASP A 78 -21.04 -16.22 6.45
CA ASP A 78 -21.17 -15.82 7.84
C ASP A 78 -21.37 -17.10 8.69
N GLY A 79 -20.29 -17.56 9.32
CA GLY A 79 -20.28 -18.76 10.16
C GLY A 79 -19.98 -20.09 9.46
N ALA A 80 -19.07 -20.14 8.48
CA ALA A 80 -18.62 -21.39 7.86
C ALA A 80 -18.18 -22.45 8.90
N GLN A 81 -19.02 -23.48 9.09
CA GLN A 81 -18.63 -24.70 9.78
C GLN A 81 -17.60 -25.44 8.93
N ILE A 82 -16.39 -25.60 9.45
CA ILE A 82 -15.40 -26.56 8.94
C ILE A 82 -16.03 -27.94 8.91
N ASN A 83 -16.32 -28.45 7.71
CA ASN A 83 -16.83 -29.80 7.53
C ASN A 83 -15.83 -30.84 8.09
N GLU A 84 -16.30 -32.05 8.41
CA GLU A 84 -15.46 -33.09 9.01
C GLU A 84 -14.31 -33.54 8.09
N ALA A 85 -14.38 -33.26 6.79
CA ALA A 85 -13.28 -33.48 5.85
C ALA A 85 -12.12 -32.48 6.07
N SER A 86 -12.42 -31.23 6.41
CA SER A 86 -11.45 -30.20 6.77
C SER A 86 -10.81 -30.45 8.15
N SER A 87 -11.43 -31.26 9.01
CA SER A 87 -10.87 -31.58 10.34
C SER A 87 -9.56 -32.38 10.28
N ARG A 88 -9.38 -33.18 9.21
CA ARG A 88 -8.18 -33.98 8.94
C ARG A 88 -7.13 -33.27 8.08
N MET A 89 -7.43 -32.07 7.60
CA MET A 89 -6.51 -31.29 6.77
C MET A 89 -5.47 -30.61 7.66
N SER A 90 -4.18 -30.81 7.33
CA SER A 90 -3.07 -30.12 7.98
C SER A 90 -2.23 -29.40 6.95
N LEU A 91 -1.78 -28.20 7.28
CA LEU A 91 -0.90 -27.38 6.47
C LEU A 91 0.41 -27.11 7.21
N SER A 92 1.50 -26.95 6.48
CA SER A 92 2.79 -26.54 7.06
C SER A 92 2.79 -25.04 7.33
N CYS A 93 3.05 -24.64 8.58
CA CYS A 93 3.27 -23.25 8.92
C CYS A 93 4.50 -22.71 8.19
N ALA A 94 4.34 -21.62 7.44
CA ALA A 94 5.46 -21.00 6.70
C ALA A 94 6.52 -20.39 7.62
N HIS A 95 6.19 -20.11 8.88
CA HIS A 95 7.11 -19.49 9.83
C HIS A 95 7.99 -20.51 10.58
N CYS A 96 7.41 -21.61 11.07
CA CYS A 96 8.14 -22.61 11.86
C CYS A 96 8.26 -23.99 11.20
N GLY A 97 7.67 -24.17 10.01
CA GLY A 97 7.68 -25.43 9.25
C GLY A 97 6.84 -26.56 9.86
N GLN A 98 6.22 -26.36 11.03
CA GLN A 98 5.43 -27.39 11.69
C GLN A 98 4.14 -27.68 10.92
N LYS A 99 3.74 -28.95 10.84
CA LYS A 99 2.43 -29.34 10.33
C LYS A 99 1.37 -29.03 11.37
N VAL A 100 0.40 -28.19 11.02
CA VAL A 100 -0.66 -27.71 11.91
C VAL A 100 -2.00 -27.98 11.24
N SER A 101 -2.95 -28.53 12.00
CA SER A 101 -4.33 -28.68 11.54
C SER A 101 -4.93 -27.33 11.15
N VAL A 102 -5.70 -27.28 10.06
CA VAL A 102 -6.41 -26.07 9.61
C VAL A 102 -7.20 -25.44 10.76
N GLN A 103 -7.85 -26.25 11.60
CA GLN A 103 -8.66 -25.79 12.72
C GLN A 103 -7.85 -25.09 13.84
N ARG A 104 -6.56 -25.40 13.96
CA ARG A 104 -5.66 -24.83 14.99
C ARG A 104 -4.66 -23.83 14.41
N TYR A 105 -4.80 -23.44 13.14
CA TYR A 105 -3.83 -22.56 12.50
C TYR A 105 -3.86 -21.14 13.09
N ALA A 106 -5.04 -20.56 13.34
CA ALA A 106 -5.16 -19.25 14.00
C ALA A 106 -4.52 -19.19 15.40
N PRO A 107 -4.87 -20.08 16.38
CA PRO A 107 -4.21 -20.07 17.69
C PRO A 107 -2.74 -20.49 17.64
N HIS A 108 -2.32 -21.19 16.58
CA HIS A 108 -0.90 -21.44 16.31
C HIS A 108 -0.19 -20.14 15.92
N LEU A 109 -0.73 -19.33 15.00
CA LEU A 109 -0.13 -18.07 14.58
C LEU A 109 0.03 -17.09 15.75
N ASP A 110 -0.96 -17.01 16.65
CA ASP A 110 -0.87 -16.15 17.84
C ASP A 110 0.36 -16.47 18.70
N LYS A 111 0.67 -17.77 18.86
CA LYS A 111 1.83 -18.23 19.62
C LYS A 111 3.11 -18.19 18.80
N CYS A 112 3.04 -18.62 17.55
CA CYS A 112 4.18 -18.79 16.65
C CYS A 112 4.75 -17.45 16.19
N MET A 113 3.90 -16.44 16.02
CA MET A 113 4.30 -15.07 15.66
C MET A 113 4.33 -14.12 16.87
N GLY A 114 4.15 -14.63 18.09
CA GLY A 114 4.30 -13.85 19.33
C GLY A 114 3.26 -12.74 19.55
N LYS A 115 2.10 -12.78 18.89
CA LYS A 115 1.01 -11.79 19.06
C LYS A 115 0.01 -12.17 20.16
N GLY A 116 0.23 -13.29 20.86
CA GLY A 116 -0.55 -13.71 22.02
C GLY A 116 -0.36 -12.78 23.21
N ARG A 117 -1.45 -12.15 23.65
CA ARG A 117 -1.55 -11.19 24.76
C ARG A 117 -0.66 -11.60 25.95
N ALA A 118 0.14 -10.64 26.43
CA ALA A 118 0.78 -10.70 27.73
C ALA A 118 -0.26 -11.08 28.79
N ARG A 119 0.07 -12.08 29.60
CA ARG A 119 -0.60 -12.27 30.90
C ARG A 119 -0.07 -11.24 31.88
#